data_AF-A0A8T5DQ11-F1
#
_entry.id   AF-A0A8T5DQ11-F1
#
_cell.length_a   1.000
_cell.length_b   1.000
_cell.length_c   1.000
_cell.angle_alpha   90.00
_cell.angle_beta   90.00
_cell.angle_gamma   90.00
#
_symmetry.space_group_name_H-M   'P 1'
#
loop_
_entity.id
_entity.type
_entity.pdbx_description
1 polymer ?
#
loop_
_entity_poly.entity_id
_entity_poly.type
_entity_poly.pdbx_seq_one_letter_code
_entity_poly.pdbx_strand_id
1 'polypeptide(L)' 'MTKVVCDKCKKNCEVPFKPTSSKPIFCNECFKDNGSSKSQRSGESNKELESINKKLDIILKALELD' A
#
# COMPACT_ATOMS: atom_id res chain seq x y z
N MET A 1 15.00 -11.37 -21.93
CA MET A 1 13.75 -11.46 -21.15
C MET A 1 13.24 -12.89 -21.22
N THR A 2 12.66 -13.43 -20.15
CA THR A 2 12.19 -14.82 -20.09
C THR A 2 10.66 -14.84 -20.06
N LYS A 3 10.04 -15.58 -21.01
CA LYS A 3 8.59 -15.77 -21.07
C LYS A 3 8.15 -16.79 -20.02
N VAL A 4 7.18 -16.40 -19.22
CA VAL A 4 6.66 -17.18 -18.08
C VAL A 4 5.14 -17.01 -17.99
N VAL A 5 4.48 -17.88 -17.23
CA VAL A 5 3.06 -17.74 -16.89
C VAL A 5 2.96 -17.30 -15.44
N CYS A 6 2.19 -16.25 -15.17
CA CYS A 6 1.95 -15.77 -13.82
C CYS A 6 1.19 -16.81 -13.00
N ASP A 7 1.69 -17.17 -11.82
CA ASP A 7 1.07 -18.17 -10.94
C ASP A 7 -0.29 -17.73 -10.39
N LYS A 8 -0.52 -16.42 -10.24
CA LYS A 8 -1.76 -15.84 -9.70
C LYS A 8 -2.85 -15.68 -10.77
N CYS A 9 -2.58 -14.97 -11.85
CA CYS A 9 -3.59 -14.64 -12.88
C CYS A 9 -3.53 -15.52 -14.13
N LYS A 10 -2.57 -16.45 -14.21
CA LYS A 10 -2.38 -17.38 -15.34
C LYS A 10 -2.18 -16.74 -16.72
N LYS A 11 -1.84 -15.44 -16.77
CA LYS A 11 -1.47 -14.72 -18.00
C LYS A 11 0.01 -14.92 -18.33
N ASN A 12 0.35 -14.92 -19.61
CA ASN A 12 1.74 -14.86 -20.08
C ASN A 12 2.35 -13.48 -19.77
N CYS A 13 3.56 -13.47 -19.24
CA CYS A 13 4.33 -12.25 -18.99
C CYS A 13 5.83 -12.49 -19.19
N GLU A 14 6.60 -11.40 -19.22
CA GLU A 14 8.05 -11.45 -19.35
C GLU A 14 8.71 -10.94 -18.08
N VAL A 15 9.75 -11.66 -17.62
CA VAL A 15 10.52 -11.29 -16.44
C VAL A 15 12.01 -11.08 -16.78
N PRO A 16 12.71 -10.17 -16.09
CA PRO A 16 14.13 -9.90 -16.33
C PRO A 16 15.07 -10.86 -15.59
N PHE A 17 14.55 -11.84 -14.86
CA PHE A 17 15.31 -12.80 -14.06
C PHE A 17 15.01 -14.25 -14.48
N LYS A 18 15.92 -15.16 -14.16
CA LYS A 18 15.71 -16.60 -14.35
C LYS A 18 14.84 -17.15 -13.22
N PRO A 19 13.68 -17.78 -13.52
CA PRO A 19 12.85 -18.38 -12.47
C PRO A 19 13.57 -19.50 -11.72
N THR A 20 13.25 -19.66 -10.44
CA THR A 20 13.71 -20.77 -9.60
C THR A 20 12.51 -21.63 -9.21
N SER A 21 12.66 -22.95 -9.15
CA SER A 21 11.54 -23.87 -8.89
C SER A 21 10.94 -23.76 -7.48
N SER A 22 11.55 -22.97 -6.59
CA SER A 22 11.16 -22.82 -5.19
C SER A 22 10.20 -21.66 -4.93
N LYS A 23 10.07 -20.68 -5.85
CA LYS A 23 9.30 -19.46 -5.63
C LYS A 23 8.29 -19.22 -6.76
N PRO A 24 7.06 -18.77 -6.45
CA PRO A 24 6.06 -18.46 -7.47
C PRO A 24 6.47 -17.23 -8.28
N ILE A 25 6.07 -17.20 -9.54
CA ILE A 25 6.35 -16.13 -10.49
C ILE A 25 5.09 -15.29 -10.64
N PHE A 26 5.21 -13.97 -10.45
CA PHE A 26 4.09 -13.05 -10.59
C PHE A 26 4.35 -12.01 -11.69
N CYS A 27 3.31 -11.68 -12.46
CA CYS A 27 3.36 -10.53 -13.36
C CYS A 27 3.41 -9.21 -12.55
N ASN A 28 3.78 -8.11 -13.21
CA ASN A 28 3.92 -6.80 -12.57
C ASN A 28 2.64 -6.37 -11.80
N GLU A 29 1.47 -6.62 -12.38
CA GLU A 29 0.17 -6.31 -11.74
C GLU A 29 -0.04 -7.15 -10.46
N CYS A 30 0.16 -8.46 -10.57
CA CYS A 30 -0.01 -9.37 -9.44
C CYS A 30 1.03 -9.15 -8.34
N PHE A 31 2.26 -8.75 -8.71
CA PHE A 31 3.33 -8.43 -7.76
C PHE A 31 3.02 -7.14 -6.99
N LYS A 32 2.51 -6.09 -7.65
CA LYS A 32 2.04 -4.88 -6.97
C LYS A 32 0.93 -5.20 -5.96
N ASP A 33 -0.01 -6.05 -6.35
CA ASP A 33 -1.12 -6.48 -5.51
C ASP A 33 -0.67 -7.35 -4.31
N ASN A 34 0.36 -8.19 -4.48
CA ASN A 34 0.95 -9.01 -3.40
C ASN A 34 1.94 -8.22 -2.51
N GLY A 35 2.57 -7.18 -3.05
CA GLY A 35 3.42 -6.23 -2.32
C GLY A 35 2.64 -5.39 -1.31
N SER A 36 1.32 -5.30 -1.48
CA SER A 36 0.36 -4.86 -0.46
C SER A 36 0.03 -5.95 0.57
N SER A 37 1.03 -6.74 0.97
CA SER A 37 1.02 -7.38 2.29
C SER A 37 1.10 -6.28 3.34
N LYS A 38 -0.04 -5.62 3.59
CA LYS A 38 -0.37 -4.79 4.73
C LYS A 38 0.82 -4.08 5.40
N SER A 39 1.50 -3.19 4.67
CA SER A 39 1.70 -1.89 5.29
C SER A 39 0.34 -1.19 5.22
N GLN A 40 -0.57 -1.64 6.09
CA GLN A 40 -1.57 -0.76 6.64
C GLN A 40 -0.83 0.34 7.44
N ARG A 41 -0.04 1.17 6.76
CA ARG A 41 -0.06 2.61 7.04
C ARG A 41 -1.35 3.15 6.44
N SER A 42 -2.46 2.53 6.85
CA SER A 42 -3.80 3.01 6.57
C SER A 42 -3.88 4.42 7.13
N GLY A 43 -4.68 5.28 6.53
CA GLY A 43 -4.99 6.63 7.03
C GLY A 43 -5.74 6.64 8.37
N GLU A 44 -5.32 5.82 9.33
CA GLU A 44 -5.78 5.80 10.72
C GLU A 44 -5.14 6.96 11.49
N SER A 45 -3.89 7.32 11.18
CA SER A 45 -3.23 8.50 11.75
C SER A 45 -3.96 9.81 11.45
N ASN A 46 -4.72 9.88 10.34
CA ASN A 46 -5.47 11.10 9.99
C ASN A 46 -6.66 11.37 10.92
N LYS A 47 -7.36 10.33 11.40
CA LYS A 47 -8.56 10.53 12.25
C LYS A 47 -8.21 11.08 13.63
N GLU A 48 -7.09 10.62 14.18
CA GLU A 48 -6.59 11.09 15.46
C GLU A 48 -6.07 12.54 15.34
N LEU A 49 -5.33 12.84 14.25
CA LEU A 49 -4.90 14.20 13.91
C LEU A 49 -6.07 15.19 13.75
N GLU A 50 -7.14 14.79 13.05
CA GLU A 50 -8.34 15.61 12.90
C GLU A 50 -9.02 15.90 14.25
N SER A 51 -9.07 14.91 15.13
CA SER A 51 -9.67 15.07 16.46
C SER A 51 -8.83 15.98 17.36
N ILE A 52 -7.51 15.99 17.19
CA ILE A 52 -6.61 16.92 17.88
C ILE A 52 -6.82 18.33 17.37
N ASN A 53 -6.83 18.55 16.04
CA ASN A 53 -7.04 19.87 15.45
C ASN A 53 -8.37 20.51 15.90
N LYS A 54 -9.46 19.74 15.90
CA LYS A 54 -10.77 20.21 16.40
C LYS A 54 -10.72 20.66 17.86
N LYS A 55 -9.96 19.97 18.71
CA LYS A 55 -9.81 20.36 20.13
C LYS A 55 -8.98 21.64 20.25
N LEU A 56 -7.96 21.81 19.42
CA LEU A 56 -7.16 23.03 19.39
C LEU A 56 -8.04 24.23 18.98
N ASP A 57 -8.88 24.08 17.96
CA ASP A 57 -9.82 25.13 17.52
C ASP A 57 -10.77 25.56 18.66
N ILE A 58 -11.26 24.62 19.45
CA ILE A 58 -12.13 24.91 20.60
C ILE A 58 -11.37 25.72 21.66
N ILE A 59 -10.13 25.34 21.96
CA ILE A 59 -9.30 26.04 22.96
C ILE A 59 -8.95 27.44 22.47
N LEU A 60 -8.54 27.59 21.20
CA LEU A 60 -8.23 28.86 20.58
C LEU A 60 -9.43 29.82 20.66
N LYS A 61 -10.61 29.33 20.30
CA LYS A 61 -11.87 30.09 20.42
C LYS A 61 -12.22 30.47 21.86
N ALA A 62 -11.95 29.59 22.83
CA ALA A 62 -12.21 29.87 24.24
C ALA A 62 -11.22 30.87 24.85
N LEU A 63 -10.04 31.01 24.25
CA LEU A 63 -9.01 31.96 24.65
C LEU A 63 -9.06 33.27 23.83
N GLU A 64 -10.02 33.43 22.93
CA GLU A 64 -10.13 34.57 22.00
C GLU A 64 -8.85 34.78 21.18
N LEU A 65 -8.17 33.68 20.84
CA LEU A 65 -7.00 33.66 19.98
C LEU A 65 -7.44 33.14 18.62
N ASP A 66 -7.49 34.02 17.61
CA ASP A 66 -7.65 33.64 16.19
C ASP A 66 -6.31 33.15 15.60
#